data_AF-A0A914P1Z8-F1
#
_entry.id   AF-A0A914P1Z8-F1
#
_cell.length_a   1.000
_cell.length_b   1.000
_cell.length_c   1.000
_cell.angle_alpha   90.00
_cell.angle_beta   90.00
_cell.angle_gamma   90.00
#
_symmetry.space_group_name_H-M   'P 1'
#
loop_
_entity.id
_entity.type
_entity.pdbx_description
1 polymer ?
#
loop_
_entity_poly.entity_id
_entity_poly.type
_entity_poly.pdbx_seq_one_letter_code
_entity_poly.pdbx_strand_id
1 'polypeptide(L)'
;MYEKEPKFHKLSEIFYECFRNLAKLHLEIQLSGRRAIRKLRRFVSKDHLHMLEKQRKLLYTRDIMDSARHDLRQTKTSEVVEHFGKLYEGCVHDFVCQAAKVETYILVLPNNRILAYS
;
A
#
# COMPACT_ATOMS: atom_id res chain seq x y z
N MET A 1 -44.36 3.56 -57.24
CA MET A 1 -43.70 4.72 -56.62
C MET A 1 -42.75 4.18 -55.58
N TYR A 2 -41.43 4.25 -55.80
CA TYR A 2 -40.45 3.69 -54.86
C TYR A 2 -40.44 4.53 -53.58
N GLU A 3 -41.02 4.01 -52.50
CA GLU A 3 -40.78 4.51 -51.15
C GLU A 3 -39.33 4.20 -50.79
N LYS A 4 -38.43 5.14 -51.08
CA LYS A 4 -37.09 5.16 -50.50
C LYS A 4 -37.25 5.60 -49.05
N GLU A 5 -37.48 4.65 -48.15
CA GLU A 5 -37.31 4.92 -46.72
C GLU A 5 -35.90 5.48 -46.45
N PRO A 6 -35.78 6.56 -45.66
CA PRO A 6 -34.61 7.41 -45.70
C PRO A 6 -33.46 6.71 -44.96
N LYS A 7 -32.45 6.25 -45.71
CA LYS A 7 -31.16 5.75 -45.19
C LYS A 7 -30.55 6.64 -44.09
N PHE A 8 -30.91 7.92 -44.07
CA PHE A 8 -30.54 8.92 -43.06
C PHE A 8 -31.05 8.61 -41.65
N HIS A 9 -32.22 7.98 -41.47
CA HIS A 9 -32.76 7.69 -40.14
C HIS A 9 -31.92 6.63 -39.42
N LYS A 10 -31.59 5.53 -40.12
CA LYS A 10 -30.69 4.49 -39.61
C LYS A 10 -29.29 5.02 -39.28
N LEU A 11 -28.73 5.90 -40.13
CA LEU A 11 -27.46 6.56 -39.84
C LEU A 11 -27.55 7.44 -38.58
N SER A 12 -28.64 8.20 -38.40
CA SER A 12 -28.83 9.04 -37.22
C SER A 12 -28.96 8.24 -35.92
N GLU A 13 -29.63 7.09 -35.96
CA GLU A 13 -29.74 6.17 -34.82
C GLU A 13 -28.38 5.55 -34.47
N ILE A 14 -27.59 5.16 -35.47
CA ILE A 14 -26.24 4.64 -35.27
C ILE A 14 -25.34 5.71 -34.62
N PHE A 15 -25.36 6.95 -35.13
CA PHE A 15 -24.58 8.04 -34.53
C PHE A 15 -25.01 8.32 -33.09
N TYR A 16 -26.31 8.36 -32.84
CA TYR A 16 -26.85 8.58 -31.50
C TYR A 16 -26.39 7.48 -30.52
N GLU A 17 -26.44 6.22 -30.93
CA GLU A 17 -25.96 5.11 -30.10
C GLU A 17 -24.44 5.15 -29.87
N CYS A 18 -23.65 5.49 -30.89
CA CYS A 18 -22.22 5.71 -30.77
C CYS A 18 -21.89 6.81 -29.75
N PHE A 19 -22.58 7.95 -29.79
CA PHE A 19 -22.38 9.03 -28.84
C PHE A 19 -22.80 8.64 -27.41
N ARG A 20 -23.89 7.89 -27.25
CA ARG A 20 -24.29 7.36 -25.94
C ARG A 20 -23.23 6.44 -25.35
N ASN A 21 -22.68 5.53 -26.16
CA ASN A 21 -21.67 4.59 -25.70
C ASN A 21 -20.32 5.29 -25.43
N LEU A 22 -19.95 6.27 -26.25
CA LEU A 22 -18.78 7.11 -25.99
C LEU A 22 -18.92 7.88 -24.67
N ALA A 23 -20.11 8.44 -24.39
CA ALA A 23 -20.37 9.14 -23.14
C ALA A 23 -20.26 8.22 -21.91
N LYS A 24 -20.79 6.98 -22.01
CA LYS A 24 -20.65 5.97 -20.95
C LYS A 24 -19.18 5.60 -20.72
N LEU A 25 -18.44 5.30 -21.80
CA LEU A 25 -17.02 4.95 -21.71
C LEU A 25 -16.21 6.10 -21.10
N HIS A 26 -16.47 7.34 -21.51
CA HIS A 26 -15.80 8.51 -20.97
C HIS A 26 -16.08 8.68 -19.46
N LEU A 27 -17.33 8.47 -19.01
CA LEU A 27 -17.67 8.49 -17.59
C LEU A 27 -16.91 7.41 -16.81
N GLU A 28 -16.85 6.19 -17.32
CA GLU A 28 -16.11 5.08 -16.68
C GLU A 28 -14.63 5.40 -16.51
N ILE A 29 -14.00 5.93 -17.55
CA ILE A 29 -12.60 6.38 -17.52
C ILE A 29 -12.41 7.47 -16.47
N GLN A 30 -13.29 8.49 -16.45
CA GLN A 30 -13.21 9.56 -15.45
C GLN A 30 -13.37 9.03 -14.02
N LEU A 31 -14.31 8.11 -13.79
CA LEU A 31 -14.51 7.50 -12.49
C LEU A 31 -13.31 6.66 -12.05
N SER A 32 -12.71 5.91 -12.98
CA SER A 32 -11.49 5.14 -12.73
C SER A 32 -10.32 6.07 -12.38
N GLY A 33 -10.09 7.11 -13.19
CA GLY A 33 -9.06 8.12 -12.92
C GLY A 33 -9.24 8.81 -11.57
N ARG A 34 -10.47 9.21 -11.21
CA ARG A 34 -10.78 9.79 -9.89
C ARG A 34 -10.53 8.81 -8.75
N ARG A 35 -10.79 7.51 -8.93
CA ARG A 35 -10.46 6.48 -7.92
C ARG A 35 -8.95 6.36 -7.76
N ALA A 36 -8.19 6.30 -8.86
CA ALA A 36 -6.74 6.23 -8.83
C ALA A 36 -6.11 7.45 -8.13
N ILE A 37 -6.53 8.67 -8.50
CA ILE A 37 -6.06 9.91 -7.85
C ILE A 37 -6.37 9.91 -6.35
N ARG A 38 -7.57 9.47 -5.94
CA ARG A 38 -7.92 9.36 -4.51
C ARG A 38 -7.03 8.37 -3.77
N LYS A 39 -6.74 7.20 -4.36
CA LYS A 39 -5.83 6.20 -3.78
C LYS A 39 -4.42 6.78 -3.61
N LEU A 40 -3.87 7.41 -4.66
CA LEU A 40 -2.55 8.05 -4.61
C LEU A 40 -2.48 9.14 -3.54
N ARG A 41 -3.50 10.01 -3.46
CA ARG A 41 -3.54 11.06 -2.45
C ARG A 41 -3.54 10.51 -1.03
N ARG A 42 -4.36 9.47 -0.77
CA ARG A 42 -4.38 8.80 0.54
C ARG A 42 -3.02 8.19 0.88
N PHE A 43 -2.39 7.54 -0.09
CA PHE A 43 -1.07 6.96 0.09
C PHE A 43 -0.03 8.01 0.48
N VAL A 44 0.09 9.08 -0.32
CA VAL A 44 1.07 10.15 -0.08
C VAL A 44 0.81 10.87 1.24
N SER A 45 -0.45 11.20 1.55
CA SER A 45 -0.78 11.99 2.74
C SER A 45 -0.76 11.21 4.05
N LYS A 46 -1.00 9.89 4.02
CA LYS A 46 -1.20 9.10 5.25
C LYS A 46 -0.38 7.83 5.28
N ASP A 47 -0.58 6.95 4.29
CA ASP A 47 -0.05 5.58 4.38
C ASP A 47 1.49 5.56 4.29
N HIS A 48 2.08 6.44 3.47
CA HIS A 48 3.53 6.61 3.36
C HIS A 48 4.16 7.12 4.67
N LEU A 49 3.56 8.12 5.31
CA LEU A 49 4.06 8.65 6.59
C LEU A 49 3.99 7.60 7.69
N HIS A 50 2.89 6.84 7.75
CA HIS A 50 2.74 5.75 8.71
C HIS A 50 3.80 4.66 8.49
N MET A 51 4.06 4.28 7.24
CA MET A 51 5.10 3.31 6.89
C MET A 51 6.49 3.79 7.35
N LEU A 52 6.85 5.05 7.05
CA LEU A 52 8.12 5.63 7.48
C LEU A 52 8.26 5.68 9.01
N GLU A 53 7.17 5.94 9.72
CA GLU A 53 7.17 5.91 11.18
C GLU A 53 7.44 4.50 11.72
N LYS A 54 6.80 3.47 11.15
CA LYS A 54 7.03 2.07 11.53
C LYS A 54 8.44 1.61 11.21
N GLN A 55 8.97 1.99 10.05
CA GLN A 55 10.35 1.71 9.68
C GLN A 55 11.34 2.38 10.65
N ARG A 56 11.12 3.65 11.02
CA ARG A 56 11.95 4.33 12.03
C ARG A 56 11.90 3.63 13.38
N LYS A 57 10.72 3.21 13.82
CA LYS A 57 10.56 2.42 15.07
C LYS A 57 11.29 1.09 14.99
N LEU A 58 11.25 0.40 13.85
CA LEU A 58 11.99 -0.85 13.65
C LEU A 58 13.50 -0.66 13.80
N LEU A 59 14.06 0.37 13.15
CA LEU A 59 15.48 0.71 13.26
C LEU A 59 15.86 1.04 14.71
N TYR A 60 15.03 1.83 15.40
CA TYR A 60 15.24 2.16 16.80
C TYR A 60 15.24 0.91 17.70
N THR A 61 14.26 0.00 17.53
CA THR A 61 14.23 -1.26 18.29
C THR A 61 15.41 -2.18 17.98
N ARG A 62 15.91 -2.17 16.74
CA ARG A 62 17.12 -2.91 16.36
C ARG A 62 18.33 -2.37 17.10
N ASP A 63 18.51 -1.04 17.10
CA ASP A 63 19.68 -0.42 17.73
C ASP A 63 19.70 -0.66 19.25
N ILE A 64 18.52 -0.64 19.92
CA ILE A 64 18.39 -1.05 21.33
C ILE A 64 18.76 -2.52 21.51
N MET A 65 18.21 -3.40 20.68
CA MET A 65 18.47 -4.85 20.74
C MET A 65 19.97 -5.14 20.57
N ASP A 66 20.63 -4.47 19.63
CA ASP A 66 22.08 -4.63 19.39
C ASP A 66 22.91 -4.10 20.57
N SER A 67 22.48 -3.01 21.23
CA SER A 67 23.09 -2.52 22.47
C SER A 67 22.94 -3.56 23.59
N ALA A 68 21.73 -4.07 23.83
CA ALA A 68 21.49 -5.08 24.85
C ALA A 68 22.28 -6.37 24.58
N ARG A 69 22.42 -6.75 23.30
CA ARG A 69 23.26 -7.88 22.87
C ARG A 69 24.74 -7.65 23.18
N HIS A 70 25.22 -6.42 22.96
CA HIS A 70 26.59 -6.04 23.27
C HIS A 70 26.86 -6.16 24.77
N ASP A 71 25.98 -5.60 25.60
CA ASP A 71 26.13 -5.62 27.07
C ASP A 71 26.11 -7.06 27.62
N LEU A 72 25.20 -7.90 27.11
CA LEU A 72 25.15 -9.32 27.44
C LEU A 72 26.47 -10.03 27.13
N ARG A 73 27.08 -9.73 25.97
CA ARG A 73 28.37 -10.31 25.56
C ARG A 73 29.55 -9.86 26.41
N GLN A 74 29.51 -8.65 26.97
CA GLN A 74 30.58 -8.12 27.83
C GLN A 74 30.49 -8.65 29.27
N THR A 75 29.36 -9.24 29.64
CA THR A 75 29.09 -9.68 31.01
C THR A 75 29.84 -10.98 31.34
N LYS A 76 30.48 -11.04 32.52
CA LYS A 76 31.36 -12.16 32.93
C LYS A 76 30.83 -12.99 34.11
N THR A 77 29.90 -12.47 34.90
CA THR A 77 29.37 -13.11 36.10
C THR A 77 27.98 -13.69 35.86
N SER A 78 27.74 -14.93 36.30
CA SER A 78 26.53 -15.70 35.96
C SER A 78 25.21 -15.00 36.30
N GLU A 79 25.11 -14.35 37.47
CA GLU A 79 23.90 -13.64 37.91
C GLU A 79 23.60 -12.42 37.03
N VAL A 80 24.65 -11.73 36.59
CA VAL A 80 24.53 -10.54 35.74
C VAL A 80 24.22 -10.95 34.30
N VAL A 81 24.71 -12.12 33.85
CA VAL A 81 24.35 -12.71 32.55
C VAL A 81 22.85 -13.01 32.48
N GLU A 82 22.24 -13.53 33.55
CA GLU A 82 20.79 -13.80 33.57
C GLU A 82 19.99 -12.49 33.44
N HIS A 83 20.41 -11.43 34.15
CA HIS A 83 19.75 -10.13 34.07
C HIS A 83 19.81 -9.53 32.66
N PHE A 84 21.00 -9.46 32.05
CA PHE A 84 21.14 -8.95 30.69
C PHE A 84 20.51 -9.88 29.64
N GLY A 85 20.43 -11.18 29.92
CA GLY A 85 19.73 -12.16 29.09
C GLY A 85 18.25 -11.82 28.97
N LYS A 86 17.58 -11.55 30.10
CA LYS A 86 16.17 -11.14 30.13
C LYS A 86 15.94 -9.79 29.44
N LEU A 87 16.86 -8.83 29.60
CA LEU A 87 16.78 -7.54 28.90
C LEU A 87 16.90 -7.72 27.38
N TYR A 88 17.86 -8.51 26.92
CA TYR A 88 18.04 -8.81 25.50
C TYR A 88 16.82 -9.53 24.93
N GLU A 89 16.27 -10.52 25.63
CA GLU A 89 15.06 -11.25 25.22
C GLU A 89 13.87 -10.31 25.01
N GLY A 90 13.63 -9.37 25.95
CA GLY A 90 12.60 -8.35 25.80
C GLY A 90 12.81 -7.47 24.56
N CYS A 91 14.05 -7.04 24.31
CA CYS A 91 14.38 -6.23 23.14
C CYS A 91 14.20 -7.00 21.82
N VAL A 92 14.55 -8.29 21.80
CA VAL A 92 14.31 -9.18 20.64
C VAL A 92 12.82 -9.30 20.37
N HIS A 93 12.01 -9.52 21.41
CA HIS A 93 10.56 -9.60 21.26
C HIS A 93 9.98 -8.31 20.67
N ASP A 94 10.42 -7.15 21.14
CA ASP A 94 9.97 -5.85 20.64
C ASP A 94 10.39 -5.61 19.19
N PHE A 95 11.62 -5.97 18.84
CA PHE A 95 12.12 -5.91 17.46
C PHE A 95 11.28 -6.80 16.53
N VAL A 96 11.06 -8.07 16.90
CA VAL A 96 10.24 -9.02 16.12
C VAL A 96 8.81 -8.51 15.96
N CYS A 97 8.20 -7.98 17.02
CA CYS A 97 6.87 -7.38 16.98
C CYS A 97 6.79 -6.18 16.03
N GLN A 98 7.83 -5.34 15.95
CA GLN A 98 7.87 -4.24 14.97
C GLN A 98 8.17 -4.74 13.56
N ALA A 99 9.02 -5.74 13.39
CA ALA A 99 9.36 -6.33 12.10
C ALA A 99 8.12 -6.90 11.42
N ALA A 100 7.29 -7.64 12.15
CA ALA A 100 6.01 -8.16 11.65
C ALA A 100 5.07 -7.03 11.19
N LYS A 101 5.01 -5.91 11.93
CA LYS A 101 4.21 -4.73 11.52
C LYS A 101 4.75 -4.13 10.22
N VAL A 102 6.06 -4.03 10.04
CA VAL A 102 6.64 -3.50 8.79
C VAL A 102 6.44 -4.46 7.62
N GLU A 103 6.57 -5.76 7.84
CA GLU A 103 6.36 -6.81 6.84
C GLU A 103 4.94 -6.74 6.23
N THR A 104 3.91 -6.51 7.05
CA THR A 104 2.55 -6.33 6.53
C THR A 104 2.42 -5.21 5.51
N TYR A 105 3.17 -4.11 5.65
CA TYR A 105 3.15 -3.03 4.65
C TYR A 105 3.85 -3.43 3.35
N ILE A 106 4.97 -4.14 3.45
CA ILE A 106 5.73 -4.62 2.28
C ILE A 106 4.89 -5.59 1.45
N LEU A 107 4.08 -6.44 2.09
CA LEU A 107 3.21 -7.40 1.41
C LEU A 107 1.93 -6.76 0.84
N VAL A 108 1.37 -5.75 1.51
CA VAL A 108 0.07 -5.15 1.13
C VAL A 108 0.21 -4.01 0.10
N LEU A 109 1.32 -3.25 0.12
CA LEU A 109 1.52 -2.12 -0.80
C LEU A 109 1.62 -2.51 -2.29
N PRO A 110 2.29 -3.61 -2.68
CA PRO A 110 2.34 -4.07 -4.07
C PRO A 110 0.97 -4.50 -4.62
N ASN A 111 0.07 -4.96 -3.77
CA ASN A 111 -1.28 -5.38 -4.16
C ASN A 111 -2.24 -4.19 -4.36
N ASN A 112 -1.84 -3.00 -3.90
CA ASN A 112 -2.49 -1.73 -4.24
C ASN A 112 -1.85 -1.03 -5.45
N ARG A 113 -1.03 -1.75 -6.24
CA ARG A 113 -0.69 -1.29 -7.58
C ARG A 113 -1.99 -1.03 -8.32
N ILE A 114 -2.12 0.20 -8.81
CA ILE A 114 -3.16 0.59 -9.74
C ILE A 114 -3.01 -0.37 -10.92
N LEU A 115 -3.84 -1.40 -10.99
CA LEU A 115 -4.09 -2.12 -12.23
C LEU A 115 -4.73 -1.08 -13.15
N ALA A 116 -3.87 -0.32 -13.83
CA ALA A 116 -4.24 0.63 -14.85
C ALA A 116 -4.62 -0.09 -16.16
N TYR A 117 -4.42 -1.41 -16.22
CA TYR A 117 -4.74 -2.26 -17.35
C TYR A 117 -5.12 -3.65 -16.85
N SER A 118 -6.41 -3.88 -16.62
CA SER A 118 -7.05 -5.21 -16.53
C SER A 118 -8.49 -5.04 -16.97
#